data_AF-E5A5J4-F1
#
_entry.id   AF-E5A5J4-F1
#
_cell.length_a   1.000
_cell.length_b   1.000
_cell.length_c   1.000
_cell.angle_alpha   90.00
_cell.angle_beta   90.00
_cell.angle_gamma   90.00
#
_symmetry.space_group_name_H-M   'P 1'
#
loop_
_entity.id
_entity.type
_entity.pdbx_description
1 polymer ?
#
loop_
_entity_poly.entity_id
_entity_poly.type
_entity_poly.pdbx_seq_one_letter_code
_entity_poly.pdbx_strand_id
1 'polypeptide(L)'
;MLAGDPSKSSFACPGTNTAEINNLPPYNCPNGLRAQVFFPSCWNVKDLDTPDHISHMSYPLSETYNSVLYDTSRFQDEWFDEHHPFVFANGDPTSYGFHGDFINGWDVAVLQNAIDTCPDNSGAVENCRAVTMFTPEQCNACKIPTTVREETAGMLDKLPGRNPVTPGPDPAPYLPCSDDTVALGHWTTNFIDLTAEGWAYLGCGTDDVANRALPAPNAWTYNPNMTVESCITHCTASSSSKSFTYAALENGNECFCGPGLSGNHAPQNGHHGFVHNEVYWWSKPDLWCGGSDECVSEV
;
A
#
# COMPACT_ATOMS: atom_id res chain seq x y z
N MET A 1 -11.88 9.57 14.82
CA MET A 1 -12.20 9.09 13.47
C MET A 1 -13.35 9.96 13.00
N LEU A 2 -13.15 10.69 11.90
CA LEU A 2 -14.24 11.45 11.29
C LEU A 2 -14.82 10.56 10.19
N ALA A 3 -16.05 10.10 10.36
CA ALA A 3 -16.79 9.41 9.32
C ALA A 3 -17.43 10.46 8.41
N GLY A 4 -17.19 10.37 7.10
CA GLY A 4 -17.87 11.22 6.13
C GLY A 4 -19.38 10.94 6.11
N ASP A 5 -20.20 11.98 5.94
CA ASP A 5 -21.61 11.80 5.64
C ASP A 5 -21.74 11.11 4.26
N PRO A 6 -22.39 9.95 4.12
CA PRO A 6 -22.52 9.26 2.84
C PRO A 6 -23.35 10.04 1.82
N SER A 7 -24.12 11.06 2.24
CA SER A 7 -24.74 12.03 1.32
C SER A 7 -23.75 13.07 0.77
N LYS A 8 -22.51 13.02 1.26
CA LYS A 8 -21.35 13.84 0.89
C LYS A 8 -20.29 13.00 0.19
N SER A 9 -20.74 12.09 -0.66
CA SER A 9 -19.96 11.48 -1.73
C SER A 9 -20.67 11.69 -3.07
N SER A 10 -19.88 11.88 -4.12
CA SER A 10 -20.40 12.03 -5.48
C SER A 10 -19.46 11.42 -6.51
N PHE A 11 -19.95 11.35 -7.74
CA PHE A 11 -19.27 10.80 -8.90
C PHE A 11 -19.37 11.80 -10.05
N ALA A 12 -18.25 12.00 -10.74
CA ALA A 12 -18.14 12.90 -11.87
C ALA A 12 -17.39 12.23 -13.03
N CYS A 13 -17.79 12.54 -14.26
CA CYS A 13 -16.98 12.23 -15.46
C CYS A 13 -16.18 13.50 -15.84
N PRO A 14 -14.87 13.59 -15.52
CA PRO A 14 -14.09 14.80 -15.78
C PRO A 14 -14.07 15.18 -17.26
N GLY A 15 -14.02 16.48 -17.56
CA GLY A 15 -13.98 16.99 -18.94
C GLY A 15 -15.27 16.80 -19.73
N THR A 16 -16.38 16.40 -19.08
CA THR A 16 -17.72 16.37 -19.67
C THR A 16 -18.59 17.49 -19.08
N ASN A 17 -19.70 17.83 -19.76
CA ASN A 17 -20.71 18.78 -19.24
C ASN A 17 -21.81 18.06 -18.42
N THR A 18 -21.50 16.89 -17.85
CA THR A 18 -22.45 16.13 -17.02
C THR A 18 -22.36 16.61 -15.58
N ALA A 19 -23.50 16.66 -14.89
CA ALA A 19 -23.54 17.02 -13.47
C ALA A 19 -22.96 15.89 -12.62
N GLU A 20 -22.44 16.24 -11.44
CA GLU A 20 -22.09 15.25 -10.44
C GLU A 20 -23.36 14.55 -9.92
N ILE A 21 -23.26 13.27 -9.63
CA ILE A 21 -24.36 12.44 -9.14
C ILE A 21 -23.88 11.59 -7.95
N ASN A 22 -24.81 11.04 -7.15
CA ASN A 22 -24.47 10.33 -5.92
C ASN A 22 -24.32 8.81 -6.10
N ASN A 23 -24.28 8.34 -7.35
CA ASN A 23 -24.15 6.94 -7.72
C ASN A 23 -23.24 6.80 -8.93
N LEU A 24 -22.88 5.56 -9.29
CA LEU A 24 -22.10 5.32 -10.49
C LEU A 24 -22.84 5.85 -11.74
N PRO A 25 -22.16 6.57 -12.64
CA PRO A 25 -22.76 7.10 -13.86
C PRO A 25 -23.39 6.01 -14.72
N PRO A 26 -24.70 6.13 -15.03
CA PRO A 26 -25.37 5.23 -15.96
C PRO A 26 -24.92 5.45 -17.41
N TYR A 27 -24.13 6.50 -17.64
CA TYR A 27 -23.55 6.85 -18.93
C TYR A 27 -22.03 6.73 -18.89
N ASN A 28 -21.47 6.53 -20.06
CA ASN A 28 -20.04 6.42 -20.28
C ASN A 28 -19.29 7.68 -19.78
N CYS A 29 -18.22 7.46 -19.00
CA CYS A 29 -17.24 8.47 -18.65
C CYS A 29 -15.98 8.35 -19.53
N PRO A 30 -15.86 9.12 -20.64
CA PRO A 30 -14.80 8.93 -21.63
C PRO A 30 -13.40 9.30 -21.13
N ASN A 31 -13.30 10.19 -20.13
CA ASN A 31 -12.02 10.63 -19.55
C ASN A 31 -11.78 10.01 -18.16
N GLY A 32 -12.42 8.88 -17.87
CA GLY A 32 -12.37 8.24 -16.56
C GLY A 32 -13.47 8.72 -15.61
N LEU A 33 -13.61 8.01 -14.51
CA LEU A 33 -14.57 8.27 -13.45
C LEU A 33 -13.83 8.83 -12.24
N ARG A 34 -14.32 9.94 -11.68
CA ARG A 34 -13.86 10.49 -10.41
C ARG A 34 -14.88 10.16 -9.33
N ALA A 35 -14.51 9.33 -8.38
CA ALA A 35 -15.25 9.12 -7.14
C ALA A 35 -14.69 10.08 -6.08
N GLN A 36 -15.53 10.83 -5.40
CA GLN A 36 -15.10 11.89 -4.48
C GLN A 36 -15.87 11.84 -3.16
N VAL A 37 -15.15 12.09 -2.06
CA VAL A 37 -15.67 12.17 -0.70
C VAL A 37 -15.34 13.54 -0.13
N PHE A 38 -16.32 14.16 0.50
CA PHE A 38 -16.19 15.46 1.14
C PHE A 38 -16.17 15.30 2.67
N PHE A 39 -15.15 15.88 3.29
CA PHE A 39 -15.05 15.95 4.74
C PHE A 39 -15.37 17.36 5.24
N PRO A 40 -15.98 17.50 6.42
CA PRO A 40 -16.09 18.80 7.05
C PRO A 40 -14.68 19.28 7.46
N SER A 41 -14.35 20.52 7.14
CA SER A 41 -13.01 21.09 7.38
C SER A 41 -13.02 22.30 8.32
N CYS A 42 -14.19 22.78 8.71
CA CYS A 42 -14.34 23.92 9.62
C CYS A 42 -14.60 23.42 11.04
N TRP A 43 -13.62 23.57 11.92
CA TRP A 43 -13.73 23.23 13.34
C TRP A 43 -14.31 24.38 14.16
N ASN A 44 -15.07 24.08 15.21
CA ASN A 44 -15.72 25.07 16.06
C ASN A 44 -14.80 25.82 17.05
N VAL A 45 -13.49 25.54 17.00
CA VAL A 45 -12.43 26.18 17.81
C VAL A 45 -12.53 25.91 19.32
N LYS A 46 -13.38 24.97 19.74
CA LYS A 46 -13.67 24.74 21.15
C LYS A 46 -13.63 23.27 21.53
N ASP A 47 -14.41 22.45 20.85
CA ASP A 47 -14.66 21.08 21.25
C ASP A 47 -13.85 20.15 20.35
N LEU A 48 -12.85 19.47 20.90
CA LEU A 48 -12.05 18.49 20.15
C LEU A 48 -12.95 17.41 19.52
N ASP A 49 -13.96 16.99 20.27
CA ASP A 49 -14.97 16.05 19.85
C ASP A 49 -16.25 16.32 20.66
N THR A 50 -17.40 16.19 20.02
CA THR A 50 -18.73 16.41 20.62
C THR A 50 -19.38 15.07 20.92
N PRO A 51 -20.34 14.94 21.85
CA PRO A 51 -20.96 13.65 22.14
C PRO A 51 -21.65 12.98 20.95
N ASP A 52 -22.04 13.75 19.93
CA ASP A 52 -22.60 13.25 18.68
C ASP A 52 -21.55 13.04 17.58
N HIS A 53 -20.28 13.33 17.85
CA HIS A 53 -19.14 13.24 16.94
C HIS A 53 -19.28 14.06 15.64
N ILE A 54 -20.24 14.98 15.56
CA ILE A 54 -20.60 15.68 14.32
C ILE A 54 -20.60 17.20 14.53
N SER A 55 -21.23 17.68 15.61
CA SER A 55 -21.53 19.12 15.78
C SER A 55 -20.30 20.01 16.02
N HIS A 56 -19.13 19.42 16.28
CA HIS A 56 -17.86 20.13 16.40
C HIS A 56 -17.23 20.56 15.06
N MET A 57 -17.74 20.05 13.93
CA MET A 57 -17.23 20.31 12.59
C MET A 57 -18.35 20.81 11.65
N SER A 58 -17.98 21.52 10.58
CA SER A 58 -18.91 21.94 9.53
C SER A 58 -18.25 21.96 8.14
N TYR A 59 -19.08 21.88 7.10
CA TYR A 59 -18.65 21.94 5.71
C TYR A 59 -18.45 23.39 5.26
N PRO A 60 -17.32 23.71 4.59
CA PRO A 60 -17.07 25.03 4.04
C PRO A 60 -17.99 25.33 2.84
N LEU A 61 -18.16 26.61 2.50
CA LEU A 61 -18.88 27.03 1.28
C LEU A 61 -18.13 26.66 -0.02
N SER A 62 -16.81 26.58 0.07
CA SER A 62 -15.95 26.08 -0.99
C SER A 62 -15.57 24.65 -0.66
N GLU A 63 -16.15 23.69 -1.39
CA GLU A 63 -15.94 22.29 -1.10
C GLU A 63 -14.54 21.84 -1.51
N THR A 64 -13.82 21.20 -0.57
CA THR A 64 -12.60 20.45 -0.85
C THR A 64 -12.95 18.97 -0.74
N TYR A 65 -12.55 18.19 -1.73
CA TYR A 65 -12.82 16.76 -1.76
C TYR A 65 -11.52 15.97 -1.83
N ASN A 66 -11.57 14.74 -1.32
CA ASN A 66 -10.61 13.71 -1.65
C ASN A 66 -11.21 12.88 -2.78
N SER A 67 -10.40 12.54 -3.79
CA SER A 67 -10.90 11.79 -4.94
C SER A 67 -10.01 10.61 -5.30
N VAL A 68 -10.66 9.56 -5.78
CA VAL A 68 -10.03 8.46 -6.50
C VAL A 68 -10.43 8.56 -7.98
N LEU A 69 -9.43 8.47 -8.86
CA LEU A 69 -9.62 8.47 -10.30
C LEU A 69 -9.52 7.03 -10.81
N TYR A 70 -10.57 6.59 -11.51
CA TYR A 70 -10.62 5.30 -12.19
C TYR A 70 -10.52 5.50 -13.70
N ASP A 71 -9.56 4.83 -14.34
CA ASP A 71 -9.45 4.79 -15.80
C ASP A 71 -10.52 3.85 -16.37
N THR A 72 -11.71 4.41 -16.59
CA THR A 72 -12.86 3.66 -17.16
C THR A 72 -12.91 3.70 -18.68
N SER A 73 -12.00 4.45 -19.33
CA SER A 73 -12.01 4.65 -20.79
C SER A 73 -11.88 3.34 -21.57
N ARG A 74 -11.19 2.35 -20.99
CA ARG A 74 -10.98 1.01 -21.56
C ARG A 74 -12.24 0.16 -21.64
N PHE A 75 -13.27 0.51 -20.88
CA PHE A 75 -14.54 -0.20 -20.78
C PHE A 75 -15.69 0.58 -21.44
N GLN A 76 -15.37 1.56 -22.28
CA GLN A 76 -16.35 2.47 -22.89
C GLN A 76 -17.51 1.76 -23.62
N ASP A 77 -17.22 0.61 -24.23
CA ASP A 77 -18.16 -0.17 -25.03
C ASP A 77 -18.99 -1.16 -24.18
N GLU A 78 -18.74 -1.22 -22.87
CA GLU A 78 -19.45 -2.09 -21.92
C GLU A 78 -20.57 -1.38 -21.16
N TRP A 79 -20.74 -0.07 -21.38
CA TRP A 79 -21.98 0.62 -20.97
C TRP A 79 -23.11 0.27 -21.93
N PHE A 80 -24.20 -0.30 -21.39
CA PHE A 80 -25.34 -0.73 -22.19
C PHE A 80 -26.65 -0.43 -21.47
N ASP A 81 -27.65 0.10 -22.17
CA ASP A 81 -28.98 0.41 -21.64
C ASP A 81 -28.96 1.12 -20.28
N GLU A 82 -28.13 2.17 -20.13
CA GLU A 82 -27.96 2.93 -18.86
C GLU A 82 -27.30 2.14 -17.70
N HIS A 83 -26.67 0.99 -17.99
CA HIS A 83 -25.93 0.19 -17.01
C HIS A 83 -24.42 0.29 -17.25
N HIS A 84 -23.65 0.40 -16.16
CA HIS A 84 -22.19 0.32 -16.17
C HIS A 84 -21.72 -1.11 -15.80
N PRO A 85 -20.49 -1.51 -16.16
CA PRO A 85 -19.97 -2.85 -15.88
C PRO A 85 -19.32 -3.01 -14.48
N PHE A 86 -19.23 -1.94 -13.69
CA PHE A 86 -18.41 -1.93 -12.47
C PHE A 86 -19.12 -2.36 -11.20
N VAL A 87 -18.32 -2.88 -10.26
CA VAL A 87 -18.68 -3.16 -8.87
C VAL A 87 -17.51 -2.77 -7.98
N PHE A 88 -17.77 -2.17 -6.82
CA PHE A 88 -16.72 -1.93 -5.83
C PHE A 88 -16.27 -3.23 -5.16
N ALA A 89 -15.03 -3.27 -4.65
CA ALA A 89 -14.45 -4.47 -4.06
C ALA A 89 -15.20 -5.01 -2.82
N ASN A 90 -16.01 -4.16 -2.17
CA ASN A 90 -16.92 -4.52 -1.09
C ASN A 90 -18.25 -5.16 -1.57
N GLY A 91 -18.39 -5.40 -2.88
CA GLY A 91 -19.59 -6.02 -3.47
C GLY A 91 -20.70 -5.05 -3.83
N ASP A 92 -20.47 -3.74 -3.76
CA ASP A 92 -21.48 -2.73 -4.05
C ASP A 92 -21.46 -2.31 -5.53
N PRO A 93 -22.50 -2.62 -6.33
CA PRO A 93 -22.61 -2.18 -7.73
C PRO A 93 -23.32 -0.82 -7.86
N THR A 94 -23.79 -0.23 -6.77
CA THR A 94 -24.57 1.02 -6.76
C THR A 94 -23.73 2.23 -6.39
N SER A 95 -22.63 2.00 -5.66
CA SER A 95 -21.71 2.96 -5.03
C SER A 95 -22.20 3.73 -3.82
N TYR A 96 -23.39 3.42 -3.29
CA TYR A 96 -23.88 4.00 -2.04
C TYR A 96 -23.10 3.54 -0.79
N GLY A 97 -22.28 2.50 -0.91
CA GLY A 97 -21.31 2.07 0.10
C GLY A 97 -19.97 2.82 0.03
N PHE A 98 -19.77 3.69 -0.97
CA PHE A 98 -18.55 4.48 -1.09
C PHE A 98 -18.52 5.58 -0.03
N HIS A 99 -17.53 5.50 0.85
CA HIS A 99 -17.27 6.45 1.92
C HIS A 99 -15.76 6.55 2.15
N GLY A 100 -15.36 7.48 3.01
CA GLY A 100 -13.99 7.60 3.46
C GLY A 100 -13.94 7.89 4.95
N ASP A 101 -12.92 7.32 5.59
CA ASP A 101 -12.55 7.63 6.96
C ASP A 101 -11.24 8.40 6.97
N PHE A 102 -11.15 9.40 7.85
CA PHE A 102 -9.89 10.10 8.09
C PHE A 102 -9.27 9.65 9.42
N ILE A 103 -8.02 9.21 9.34
CA ILE A 103 -7.17 8.88 10.48
C ILE A 103 -5.93 9.77 10.42
N ASN A 104 -5.68 10.51 11.49
CA ASN A 104 -4.47 11.31 11.63
C ASN A 104 -3.34 10.46 12.22
N GLY A 105 -2.28 10.23 11.44
CA GLY A 105 -1.07 9.52 11.86
C GLY A 105 0.14 10.41 12.09
N TRP A 106 0.00 11.73 12.10
CA TRP A 106 1.11 12.65 12.29
C TRP A 106 1.65 12.62 13.73
N ASP A 107 2.97 12.69 13.89
CA ASP A 107 3.55 13.13 15.15
C ASP A 107 3.13 14.58 15.41
N VAL A 108 2.51 14.82 16.56
CA VAL A 108 1.89 16.12 16.88
C VAL A 108 2.93 17.24 16.91
N ALA A 109 4.15 16.98 17.40
CA ALA A 109 5.19 17.99 17.45
C ALA A 109 5.73 18.31 16.05
N VAL A 110 5.88 17.30 15.19
CA VAL A 110 6.28 17.49 13.79
C VAL A 110 5.21 18.27 13.03
N LEU A 111 3.93 17.90 13.17
CA LEU A 111 2.82 18.60 12.51
C LEU A 111 2.74 20.06 12.96
N GLN A 112 2.87 20.32 14.27
CA GLN A 112 2.88 21.68 14.79
C GLN A 112 4.04 22.50 14.20
N ASN A 113 5.25 21.93 14.18
CA ASN A 113 6.41 22.58 13.58
C ASN A 113 6.20 22.90 12.08
N ALA A 114 5.57 21.99 11.33
CA ALA A 114 5.25 22.23 9.92
C ALA A 114 4.25 23.38 9.75
N ILE A 115 3.18 23.42 10.55
CA ILE A 115 2.20 24.52 10.54
C ILE A 115 2.89 25.86 10.83
N ASP A 116 3.79 25.90 11.81
CA ASP A 116 4.43 27.14 12.24
C ASP A 116 5.52 27.64 11.28
N THR A 117 6.20 26.73 10.57
CA THR A 117 7.43 27.06 9.81
C THR A 117 7.29 26.94 8.29
N CYS A 118 6.17 26.42 7.79
CA CYS A 118 5.93 26.22 6.35
C CYS A 118 4.73 27.04 5.83
N PRO A 119 4.82 28.38 5.81
CA PRO A 119 3.72 29.27 5.42
C PRO A 119 3.54 29.40 3.90
N ASP A 120 4.23 28.57 3.11
CA ASP A 120 4.19 28.68 1.65
C ASP A 120 2.82 28.26 1.12
N ASN A 121 2.13 29.19 0.47
CA ASN A 121 0.82 28.96 -0.13
C ASN A 121 0.89 28.23 -1.48
N SER A 122 2.08 27.88 -1.97
CA SER A 122 2.26 27.15 -3.22
C SER A 122 1.66 25.73 -3.19
N GLY A 123 1.51 25.14 -2.01
CA GLY A 123 1.16 23.72 -1.83
C GLY A 123 2.32 22.76 -2.09
N ALA A 124 3.54 23.27 -2.35
CA ALA A 124 4.75 22.48 -2.56
C ALA A 124 5.33 22.01 -1.21
N VAL A 125 4.96 20.80 -0.79
CA VAL A 125 5.40 20.20 0.49
C VAL A 125 6.92 20.06 0.54
N GLU A 126 7.59 19.91 -0.60
CA GLU A 126 9.05 19.86 -0.74
C GLU A 126 9.77 21.13 -0.25
N ASN A 127 9.07 22.26 -0.18
CA ASN A 127 9.63 23.51 0.37
C ASN A 127 9.59 23.55 1.90
N CYS A 128 8.85 22.63 2.53
CA CYS A 128 8.65 22.58 3.97
C CYS A 128 9.79 21.82 4.66
N ARG A 129 10.75 22.56 5.24
CA ARG A 129 11.90 21.97 5.94
C ARG A 129 11.54 21.22 7.23
N ALA A 130 10.31 21.35 7.72
CA ALA A 130 9.84 20.62 8.88
C ALA A 130 9.59 19.13 8.58
N VAL A 131 9.47 18.76 7.30
CA VAL A 131 9.21 17.38 6.88
C VAL A 131 10.33 16.86 5.99
N THR A 132 10.57 15.55 6.05
CA THR A 132 11.50 14.87 5.15
C THR A 132 10.70 14.25 4.02
N MET A 133 11.04 14.58 2.78
CA MET A 133 10.38 14.01 1.61
C MET A 133 11.11 12.76 1.15
N PHE A 134 10.35 11.70 0.90
CA PHE A 134 10.84 10.50 0.23
C PHE A 134 10.69 10.64 -1.29
N THR A 135 11.61 10.06 -2.05
CA THR A 135 11.48 9.99 -3.51
C THR A 135 10.32 9.08 -3.92
N PRO A 136 9.78 9.21 -5.14
CA PRO A 136 8.76 8.28 -5.63
C PRO A 136 9.19 6.81 -5.54
N GLU A 137 10.45 6.51 -5.82
CA GLU A 137 11.02 5.16 -5.73
C GLU A 137 10.99 4.66 -4.28
N GLN A 138 11.38 5.51 -3.34
CA GLN A 138 11.33 5.20 -1.90
C GLN A 138 9.90 4.97 -1.40
N CYS A 139 8.94 5.78 -1.85
CA CYS A 139 7.52 5.59 -1.53
C CYS A 139 6.97 4.29 -2.11
N ASN A 140 7.38 3.92 -3.34
CA ASN A 140 6.97 2.68 -3.98
C ASN A 140 7.60 1.43 -3.34
N ALA A 141 8.80 1.56 -2.77
CA ALA A 141 9.47 0.49 -2.03
C ALA A 141 8.82 0.21 -0.66
N CYS A 142 8.19 1.22 -0.03
CA CYS A 142 7.55 1.08 1.27
C CYS A 142 6.15 0.44 1.13
N LYS A 143 6.07 -0.88 1.25
CA LYS A 143 4.79 -1.62 1.25
C LYS A 143 4.58 -2.36 2.58
N ILE A 144 3.34 -2.65 2.91
CA ILE A 144 2.97 -3.51 4.06
C ILE A 144 2.75 -4.92 3.48
N PRO A 145 3.13 -6.02 4.17
CA PRO A 145 2.87 -7.34 3.62
C PRO A 145 1.37 -7.58 3.54
N THR A 146 0.97 -8.48 2.65
CA THR A 146 -0.36 -9.07 2.72
C THR A 146 -0.47 -9.87 4.02
N THR A 147 -1.35 -9.42 4.91
CA THR A 147 -1.67 -10.15 6.16
C THR A 147 -2.78 -11.17 5.96
N VAL A 148 -3.49 -11.08 4.83
CA VAL A 148 -4.58 -11.97 4.44
C VAL A 148 -4.13 -12.77 3.22
N ARG A 149 -4.27 -14.09 3.32
CA ARG A 149 -3.91 -15.00 2.23
C ARG A 149 -5.10 -15.18 1.30
N GLU A 150 -5.16 -14.35 0.28
CA GLU A 150 -6.16 -14.45 -0.79
C GLU A 150 -5.60 -13.96 -2.12
N GLU A 151 -6.23 -14.39 -3.21
CA GLU A 151 -5.90 -13.92 -4.55
C GLU A 151 -6.57 -12.58 -4.79
N THR A 152 -5.78 -11.52 -5.00
CA THR A 152 -6.28 -10.13 -5.14
C THR A 152 -5.93 -9.49 -6.49
N ALA A 153 -5.31 -10.24 -7.40
CA ALA A 153 -4.78 -9.74 -8.66
C ALA A 153 -5.15 -10.66 -9.84
N GLY A 154 -5.13 -10.11 -11.06
CA GLY A 154 -5.49 -10.85 -12.27
C GLY A 154 -7.00 -10.96 -12.49
N MET A 155 -7.40 -11.96 -13.29
CA MET A 155 -8.80 -12.28 -13.55
C MET A 155 -9.31 -13.18 -12.43
N LEU A 156 -10.20 -12.65 -11.60
CA LEU A 156 -10.72 -13.36 -10.43
C LEU A 156 -12.13 -13.91 -10.71
N ASP A 157 -12.40 -15.13 -10.26
CA ASP A 157 -13.74 -15.75 -10.36
C ASP A 157 -14.77 -15.10 -9.42
N LYS A 158 -14.30 -14.40 -8.37
CA LYS A 158 -15.11 -13.73 -7.34
C LYS A 158 -14.32 -12.59 -6.69
N LEU A 159 -15.01 -11.64 -6.06
CA LEU A 159 -14.36 -10.57 -5.31
C LEU A 159 -13.58 -11.13 -4.09
N PRO A 160 -12.38 -10.59 -3.80
CA PRO A 160 -11.65 -10.88 -2.57
C PRO A 160 -12.48 -10.56 -1.32
N GLY A 161 -12.10 -11.14 -0.18
CA GLY A 161 -12.77 -10.94 1.11
C GLY A 161 -14.14 -11.60 1.23
N ARG A 162 -14.51 -12.50 0.29
CA ARG A 162 -15.85 -13.10 0.18
C ARG A 162 -16.96 -12.05 0.12
N ASN A 163 -16.75 -10.96 -0.64
CA ASN A 163 -17.73 -9.91 -0.84
C ASN A 163 -18.68 -10.27 -2.00
N PRO A 164 -19.88 -10.86 -1.78
CA PRO A 164 -20.82 -11.09 -2.87
C PRO A 164 -21.34 -9.76 -3.42
N VAL A 165 -21.72 -9.74 -4.70
CA VAL A 165 -22.37 -8.55 -5.26
C VAL A 165 -23.76 -8.38 -4.65
N THR A 166 -24.01 -7.24 -4.01
CA THR A 166 -25.27 -6.92 -3.33
C THR A 166 -25.86 -5.65 -3.92
N PRO A 167 -26.82 -5.74 -4.85
CA PRO A 167 -27.36 -4.58 -5.56
C PRO A 167 -28.28 -3.67 -4.71
N GLY A 168 -28.54 -4.03 -3.44
CA GLY A 168 -29.45 -3.30 -2.57
C GLY A 168 -30.92 -3.45 -2.98
N PRO A 169 -31.83 -2.60 -2.45
CA PRO A 169 -31.56 -1.51 -1.50
C PRO A 169 -31.35 -1.96 -0.06
N ASP A 170 -31.58 -3.24 0.23
CA ASP A 170 -31.38 -3.79 1.57
C ASP A 170 -29.88 -3.80 1.96
N PRO A 171 -29.54 -3.68 3.25
CA PRO A 171 -28.17 -3.80 3.72
C PRO A 171 -27.51 -5.10 3.24
N ALA A 172 -26.24 -5.02 2.87
CA ALA A 172 -25.47 -6.19 2.46
C ALA A 172 -25.46 -7.25 3.59
N PRO A 173 -25.77 -8.53 3.31
CA PRO A 173 -25.72 -9.57 4.31
C PRO A 173 -24.28 -9.84 4.76
N TYR A 174 -24.09 -9.97 6.07
CA TYR A 174 -22.82 -10.49 6.61
C TYR A 174 -22.68 -11.98 6.26
N LEU A 175 -21.67 -12.31 5.47
CA LEU A 175 -21.30 -13.69 5.18
C LEU A 175 -20.01 -14.04 5.94
N PRO A 176 -20.09 -14.80 7.05
CA PRO A 176 -18.89 -15.21 7.76
C PRO A 176 -18.03 -16.10 6.87
N CYS A 177 -16.71 -15.90 6.86
CA CYS A 177 -15.82 -16.86 6.22
C CYS A 177 -15.80 -18.12 7.09
N SER A 178 -16.09 -19.28 6.49
CA SER A 178 -16.01 -20.59 7.18
C SER A 178 -14.61 -20.93 7.68
N ASP A 179 -13.60 -20.23 7.15
CA ASP A 179 -12.17 -20.43 7.37
C ASP A 179 -11.53 -19.20 8.06
N ASP A 180 -12.33 -18.31 8.68
CA ASP A 180 -11.87 -17.14 9.48
C ASP A 180 -11.19 -17.58 10.78
N THR A 181 -10.18 -18.43 10.67
CA THR A 181 -9.18 -18.68 11.73
C THR A 181 -8.02 -17.69 11.63
N VAL A 182 -8.00 -16.82 10.61
CA VAL A 182 -7.01 -15.74 10.50
C VAL A 182 -7.37 -14.68 11.53
N ALA A 183 -6.83 -14.82 12.73
CA ALA A 183 -6.64 -13.66 13.57
C ALA A 183 -5.85 -12.65 12.75
N LEU A 184 -6.38 -11.45 12.53
CA LEU A 184 -5.57 -10.32 12.06
C LEU A 184 -4.44 -10.19 13.09
N GLY A 185 -3.27 -10.71 12.73
CA GLY A 185 -2.16 -10.86 13.66
C GLY A 185 -1.74 -9.50 14.19
N HIS A 186 -1.14 -9.49 15.38
CA HIS A 186 -0.25 -8.39 15.74
C HIS A 186 0.72 -8.17 14.58
N TRP A 187 1.04 -6.91 14.24
CA TRP A 187 2.07 -6.57 13.27
C TRP A 187 3.32 -7.40 13.55
N THR A 188 3.52 -8.48 12.80
CA THR A 188 4.73 -9.27 12.89
C THR A 188 5.79 -8.45 12.18
N THR A 189 6.96 -8.32 12.80
CA THR A 189 8.11 -7.74 12.12
C THR A 189 8.38 -8.56 10.86
N ASN A 190 8.54 -7.88 9.73
CA ASN A 190 8.52 -8.48 8.40
C ASN A 190 9.84 -9.15 7.98
N PHE A 191 10.63 -9.53 8.97
CA PHE A 191 11.89 -10.24 8.80
C PHE A 191 11.88 -11.46 9.72
N ILE A 192 12.56 -12.52 9.31
CA ILE A 192 12.86 -13.60 10.25
C ILE A 192 13.93 -13.07 11.19
N ASP A 193 13.60 -13.00 12.47
CA ASP A 193 14.60 -12.75 13.49
C ASP A 193 15.54 -13.96 13.57
N LEU A 194 16.72 -13.79 12.98
CA LEU A 194 17.79 -14.77 12.98
C LEU A 194 18.96 -14.33 13.89
N THR A 195 18.68 -13.47 14.87
CA THR A 195 19.70 -13.01 15.83
C THR A 195 20.26 -14.15 16.67
N ALA A 196 19.47 -15.21 16.91
CA ALA A 196 19.93 -16.42 17.57
C ALA A 196 20.97 -17.21 16.75
N GLU A 197 20.89 -17.12 15.43
CA GLU A 197 21.84 -17.67 14.46
C GLU A 197 23.00 -16.71 14.17
N GLY A 198 23.03 -15.55 14.83
CA GLY A 198 24.07 -14.53 14.70
C GLY A 198 23.83 -13.54 13.55
N TRP A 199 22.63 -13.49 12.95
CA TRP A 199 22.32 -12.57 11.86
C TRP A 199 21.36 -11.46 12.29
N ALA A 200 21.57 -10.25 11.80
CA ALA A 200 20.71 -9.09 11.95
C ALA A 200 20.09 -8.71 10.60
N TYR A 201 18.79 -8.45 10.58
CA TYR A 201 18.12 -7.89 9.42
C TYR A 201 18.44 -6.39 9.29
N LEU A 202 18.90 -5.97 8.12
CA LEU A 202 19.27 -4.57 7.86
C LEU A 202 18.19 -3.78 7.15
N GLY A 203 17.33 -4.43 6.37
CA GLY A 203 16.30 -3.77 5.58
C GLY A 203 16.35 -4.16 4.11
N CYS A 204 15.71 -3.34 3.29
CA CYS A 204 15.68 -3.48 1.85
C CYS A 204 16.64 -2.48 1.20
N GLY A 205 17.50 -2.97 0.31
CA GLY A 205 18.39 -2.17 -0.53
C GLY A 205 18.03 -2.32 -2.00
N THR A 206 18.31 -1.34 -2.85
CA THR A 206 18.13 -1.48 -4.31
C THR A 206 19.29 -2.26 -4.91
N ASP A 207 19.11 -2.89 -6.07
CA ASP A 207 20.22 -3.53 -6.79
C ASP A 207 20.28 -3.12 -8.27
N ASP A 208 21.49 -3.12 -8.84
CA ASP A 208 21.73 -2.81 -10.24
C ASP A 208 22.82 -3.74 -10.80
N VAL A 209 22.55 -4.37 -11.95
CA VAL A 209 23.48 -5.33 -12.55
C VAL A 209 24.85 -4.77 -12.90
N ALA A 210 24.94 -3.47 -13.20
CA ALA A 210 26.17 -2.74 -13.47
C ALA A 210 26.86 -2.23 -12.19
N ASN A 211 26.12 -2.11 -11.07
CA ASN A 211 26.63 -1.67 -9.78
C ASN A 211 25.97 -2.45 -8.63
N ARG A 212 26.30 -3.74 -8.50
CA ARG A 212 25.64 -4.63 -7.55
C ARG A 212 25.81 -4.16 -6.09
N ALA A 213 24.75 -4.34 -5.30
CA ALA A 213 24.73 -4.14 -3.85
C ALA A 213 25.74 -5.07 -3.15
N LEU A 214 25.79 -6.34 -3.59
CA LEU A 214 26.79 -7.32 -3.20
C LEU A 214 27.70 -7.67 -4.40
N PRO A 215 28.82 -6.96 -4.62
CA PRO A 215 29.65 -7.11 -5.83
C PRO A 215 30.54 -8.37 -5.85
N ALA A 216 30.31 -9.34 -4.96
CA ALA A 216 31.13 -10.53 -4.86
C ALA A 216 30.94 -11.46 -6.09
N PRO A 217 31.97 -11.70 -6.92
CA PRO A 217 31.82 -12.46 -8.14
C PRO A 217 31.45 -13.92 -7.86
N ASN A 218 30.42 -14.44 -8.54
CA ASN A 218 29.93 -15.83 -8.41
C ASN A 218 29.50 -16.23 -7.00
N ALA A 219 29.24 -15.28 -6.12
CA ALA A 219 28.75 -15.52 -4.76
C ALA A 219 27.22 -15.44 -4.71
N TRP A 220 26.56 -16.24 -5.55
CA TRP A 220 25.11 -16.29 -5.62
C TRP A 220 24.60 -17.69 -5.95
N THR A 221 23.32 -17.94 -5.67
CA THR A 221 22.64 -19.18 -6.01
C THR A 221 21.17 -18.93 -6.36
N TYR A 222 20.58 -19.88 -7.07
CA TYR A 222 19.19 -19.85 -7.48
C TYR A 222 18.45 -21.07 -6.92
N ASN A 223 17.27 -20.85 -6.36
CA ASN A 223 16.35 -21.90 -5.96
C ASN A 223 14.90 -21.41 -6.12
N PRO A 224 14.03 -22.13 -6.85
CA PRO A 224 12.62 -21.75 -6.96
C PRO A 224 11.85 -21.82 -5.62
N ASN A 225 12.47 -22.39 -4.57
CA ASN A 225 11.95 -22.45 -3.20
C ASN A 225 12.93 -21.78 -2.19
N MET A 226 13.57 -20.67 -2.56
CA MET A 226 14.59 -19.97 -1.75
C MET A 226 14.03 -19.37 -0.45
N THR A 227 14.30 -19.90 0.73
CA THR A 227 13.95 -19.18 1.98
C THR A 227 15.08 -18.30 2.50
N VAL A 228 14.77 -17.32 3.36
CA VAL A 228 15.78 -16.50 4.05
C VAL A 228 16.79 -17.38 4.79
N GLU A 229 16.31 -18.39 5.53
CA GLU A 229 17.16 -19.33 6.24
C GLU A 229 18.01 -20.17 5.28
N SER A 230 17.46 -20.56 4.11
CA SER A 230 18.22 -21.31 3.11
C SER A 230 19.29 -20.47 2.45
N CYS A 231 19.06 -19.18 2.24
CA CYS A 231 20.04 -18.23 1.72
C CYS A 231 21.16 -17.98 2.73
N ILE A 232 20.82 -17.71 3.99
CA ILE A 232 21.80 -17.57 5.07
C ILE A 232 22.59 -18.87 5.25
N THR A 233 21.93 -20.04 5.19
CA THR A 233 22.61 -21.34 5.21
C THR A 233 23.58 -21.47 4.05
N HIS A 234 23.21 -21.03 2.85
CA HIS A 234 24.11 -21.03 1.69
C HIS A 234 25.33 -20.11 1.91
N CYS A 235 25.09 -18.86 2.33
CA CYS A 235 26.15 -17.89 2.56
C CYS A 235 27.09 -18.29 3.72
N THR A 236 26.57 -19.03 4.72
CA THR A 236 27.35 -19.58 5.84
C THR A 236 28.07 -20.90 5.51
N ALA A 237 27.53 -21.73 4.61
CA ALA A 237 28.11 -23.02 4.24
C ALA A 237 29.19 -22.94 3.14
N SER A 238 29.22 -21.86 2.35
CA SER A 238 30.24 -21.66 1.33
C SER A 238 31.66 -21.67 1.93
N SER A 239 32.67 -22.21 1.25
CA SER A 239 34.07 -22.10 1.72
C SER A 239 34.55 -20.64 1.84
N SER A 240 33.87 -19.72 1.17
CA SER A 240 34.05 -18.27 1.28
C SER A 240 33.23 -17.64 2.41
N SER A 241 32.44 -18.41 3.17
CA SER A 241 31.56 -17.89 4.23
C SER A 241 32.30 -17.19 5.36
N LYS A 242 33.53 -17.62 5.68
CA LYS A 242 34.39 -16.91 6.63
C LYS A 242 34.75 -15.49 6.18
N SER A 243 34.52 -15.17 4.91
CA SER A 243 34.63 -13.82 4.37
C SER A 243 33.29 -13.15 4.12
N PHE A 244 32.16 -13.88 4.05
CA PHE A 244 30.86 -13.28 3.80
C PHE A 244 30.19 -12.88 5.11
N THR A 245 29.88 -11.59 5.22
CA THR A 245 29.17 -11.01 6.36
C THR A 245 27.79 -10.52 5.98
N TYR A 246 27.44 -10.55 4.69
CA TYR A 246 26.17 -10.11 4.15
C TYR A 246 25.53 -11.23 3.32
N ALA A 247 24.21 -11.35 3.43
CA ALA A 247 23.37 -12.20 2.61
C ALA A 247 22.17 -11.37 2.11
N ALA A 248 21.82 -11.52 0.84
CA ALA A 248 20.69 -10.83 0.26
C ALA A 248 19.81 -11.72 -0.62
N LEU A 249 18.49 -11.53 -0.57
CA LEU A 249 17.55 -12.23 -1.43
C LEU A 249 16.98 -11.27 -2.47
N GLU A 250 16.95 -11.70 -3.73
CA GLU A 250 16.39 -10.98 -4.87
C GLU A 250 15.33 -11.87 -5.56
N ASN A 251 14.28 -11.23 -6.10
CA ASN A 251 13.25 -11.86 -6.95
C ASN A 251 12.58 -13.14 -6.41
N GLY A 252 12.64 -13.40 -5.10
CA GLY A 252 12.06 -14.57 -4.43
C GLY A 252 12.75 -15.90 -4.73
N ASN A 253 13.81 -15.92 -5.54
CA ASN A 253 14.46 -17.16 -5.96
C ASN A 253 15.98 -17.04 -6.08
N GLU A 254 16.54 -15.85 -5.93
CA GLU A 254 17.98 -15.59 -5.98
C GLU A 254 18.49 -15.26 -4.57
N CYS A 255 19.69 -15.73 -4.28
CA CYS A 255 20.41 -15.46 -3.04
C CYS A 255 21.82 -15.02 -3.38
N PHE A 256 22.25 -13.88 -2.83
CA PHE A 256 23.55 -13.27 -3.00
C PHE A 256 24.28 -13.22 -1.66
N CYS A 257 25.60 -13.41 -1.68
CA CYS A 257 26.45 -13.37 -0.50
C CYS A 257 27.60 -12.39 -0.74
N GLY A 258 28.03 -11.66 0.28
CA GLY A 258 29.12 -10.70 0.14
C GLY A 258 29.89 -10.44 1.43
N PRO A 259 31.18 -10.03 1.33
CA PRO A 259 31.98 -9.61 2.47
C PRO A 259 31.70 -8.18 2.92
N GLY A 260 30.88 -7.46 2.17
CA GLY A 260 30.58 -6.06 2.37
C GLY A 260 29.40 -5.65 1.50
N LEU A 261 28.71 -4.61 1.93
CA LEU A 261 27.59 -4.00 1.24
C LEU A 261 28.04 -2.70 0.56
N SER A 262 27.68 -2.51 -0.70
CA SER A 262 27.91 -1.25 -1.40
C SER A 262 27.02 -0.16 -0.80
N GLY A 263 27.63 0.91 -0.27
CA GLY A 263 26.90 1.97 0.44
C GLY A 263 25.83 2.70 -0.39
N ASN A 264 25.92 2.65 -1.74
CA ASN A 264 24.92 3.24 -2.63
C ASN A 264 23.61 2.44 -2.68
N HIS A 265 23.65 1.19 -2.23
CA HIS A 265 22.58 0.21 -2.26
C HIS A 265 22.24 -0.31 -0.85
N ALA A 266 22.88 0.26 0.17
CA ALA A 266 22.63 -0.14 1.54
C ALA A 266 21.20 0.24 1.97
N PRO A 267 20.52 -0.62 2.76
CA PRO A 267 19.25 -0.27 3.37
C PRO A 267 19.33 1.06 4.09
N GLN A 268 18.33 1.91 3.88
CA GLN A 268 18.23 3.20 4.53
C GLN A 268 17.30 3.11 5.74
N ASN A 269 17.70 3.69 6.88
CA ASN A 269 16.87 3.73 8.09
C ASN A 269 15.51 4.38 7.81
N GLY A 270 14.43 3.74 8.26
CA GLY A 270 13.05 4.20 8.04
C GLY A 270 12.42 3.68 6.75
N HIS A 271 13.19 3.07 5.85
CA HIS A 271 12.66 2.34 4.69
C HIS A 271 12.33 0.89 5.09
N HIS A 272 11.22 0.73 5.81
CA HIS A 272 10.63 -0.58 6.04
C HIS A 272 9.86 -0.98 4.78
N GLY A 273 10.57 -1.48 3.77
CA GLY A 273 10.01 -1.76 2.45
C GLY A 273 10.04 -3.24 2.08
N PHE A 274 8.99 -3.68 1.39
CA PHE A 274 8.98 -4.92 0.63
C PHE A 274 9.27 -4.58 -0.82
N VAL A 275 10.02 -5.47 -1.45
CA VAL A 275 10.16 -5.53 -2.89
C VAL A 275 9.08 -6.46 -3.44
N HIS A 276 8.35 -6.02 -4.47
CA HIS A 276 7.42 -6.90 -5.18
C HIS A 276 7.84 -7.03 -6.63
N ASN A 277 8.19 -8.25 -7.04
CA ASN A 277 7.76 -8.83 -8.30
C ASN A 277 6.97 -10.10 -7.97
N GLU A 278 5.88 -10.34 -8.70
CA GLU A 278 4.93 -11.45 -8.51
C GLU A 278 5.59 -12.83 -8.72
N VAL A 279 6.34 -13.35 -7.74
CA VAL A 279 6.85 -14.72 -7.76
C VAL A 279 6.24 -15.49 -6.59
N TYR A 280 5.20 -16.27 -6.89
CA TYR A 280 4.47 -17.08 -5.92
C TYR A 280 5.38 -18.17 -5.32
N TRP A 281 5.45 -18.19 -3.99
CA TRP A 281 6.03 -19.28 -3.20
C TRP A 281 5.13 -20.51 -3.23
N TRP A 282 5.56 -21.57 -3.92
CA TRP A 282 4.81 -22.83 -3.93
C TRP A 282 4.96 -23.66 -2.63
N SER A 283 5.85 -23.27 -1.70
CA SER A 283 6.12 -24.08 -0.49
C SER A 283 6.18 -23.33 0.86
N LYS A 284 6.37 -22.00 0.92
CA LYS A 284 6.24 -21.19 2.16
C LYS A 284 5.83 -19.72 1.88
N PRO A 285 4.59 -19.33 2.16
CA PRO A 285 3.97 -18.05 1.76
C PRO A 285 4.14 -16.89 2.78
N ASP A 286 4.76 -17.13 3.93
CA ASP A 286 4.81 -16.16 5.05
C ASP A 286 6.10 -15.31 5.03
N LEU A 287 6.90 -15.45 3.97
CA LEU A 287 8.26 -14.91 3.86
C LEU A 287 8.44 -14.25 2.51
N TRP A 288 8.46 -12.92 2.49
CA TRP A 288 8.48 -12.13 1.27
C TRP A 288 9.76 -11.30 1.23
N CYS A 289 10.73 -11.78 0.47
CA CYS A 289 11.93 -11.05 0.13
C CYS A 289 12.27 -11.25 -1.34
N GLY A 290 12.10 -10.20 -2.13
CA GLY A 290 12.64 -10.13 -3.49
C GLY A 290 11.67 -9.64 -4.57
N GLY A 291 12.16 -8.66 -5.32
CA GLY A 291 11.75 -8.24 -6.66
C GLY A 291 13.01 -7.76 -7.38
N SER A 292 13.03 -6.60 -8.06
CA SER A 292 14.28 -6.02 -8.62
C SER A 292 15.24 -5.40 -7.59
N ASP A 293 14.89 -5.49 -6.30
CA ASP A 293 15.64 -4.97 -5.17
C ASP A 293 15.90 -6.11 -4.17
N GLU A 294 16.90 -5.94 -3.31
CA GLU A 294 17.50 -6.95 -2.43
C GLU A 294 17.06 -6.81 -0.96
N CYS A 295 16.64 -7.91 -0.31
CA CYS A 295 16.51 -7.99 1.15
C CYS A 295 17.85 -8.31 1.80
N VAL A 296 18.45 -7.40 2.57
CA VAL A 296 19.82 -7.55 3.09
C VAL A 296 19.83 -7.91 4.58
N SER A 297 20.66 -8.89 4.94
CA SER A 297 20.99 -9.27 6.32
C SER A 297 22.50 -9.30 6.53
N GLU A 298 22.96 -9.04 7.75
CA GLU A 298 24.38 -9.09 8.14
C GLU A 298 24.64 -10.02 9.34
N VAL A 299 25.85 -10.59 9.45
CA VAL A 299 26.30 -11.48 10.55
C VAL A 299 27.16 -10.74 11.58
#